data_AF-A0ABD0QY87-F1
#
_entry.id   AF-A0ABD0QY87-F1
#
_cell.length_a   1.000
_cell.length_b   1.000
_cell.length_c   1.000
_cell.angle_alpha   90.00
_cell.angle_beta   90.00
_cell.angle_gamma   90.00
#
_symmetry.space_group_name_H-M   'P 1'
#
loop_
_entity.id
_entity.type
_entity.pdbx_description
1 polymer ?
#
loop_
_entity_poly.entity_id
_entity_poly.type
_entity_poly.pdbx_seq_one_letter_code
_entity_poly.pdbx_strand_id
1 'polypeptide(L)'
;AKYASTELGIRERLFVSVFTSKTTMNTLAVAINRTLNHHLDGRLIFFTGTRNRKLPNGMFVVAHGDERPVPNMFQSVRYLLEHHIADYDWFYFVQDDTYTQPERLKTLVSHLSMDLQLYMGQPGEFIGGETQRRYCHSGPGFLLSRAVLLKLQPFLEHCRTDIVSIRPDEWLGRCIIDYAGMSCVEEYE
;
A
#
# COMPACT_ATOMS: atom_id res chain seq x y z
N ALA A 1 -8.27 -24.88 2.07
CA ALA A 1 -8.77 -24.10 0.91
C ALA A 1 -7.71 -23.14 0.37
N LYS A 2 -7.20 -22.16 1.14
CA LYS A 2 -6.19 -21.16 0.67
C LYS A 2 -4.96 -21.76 -0.03
N TYR A 3 -4.33 -22.80 0.55
CA TYR A 3 -3.15 -23.44 -0.05
C TYR A 3 -3.43 -24.11 -1.41
N ALA A 4 -4.63 -24.66 -1.63
CA ALA A 4 -5.00 -25.27 -2.90
C ALA A 4 -5.26 -24.21 -3.99
N SER A 5 -5.80 -23.04 -3.62
CA SER A 5 -6.08 -21.95 -4.55
C SER A 5 -4.79 -21.33 -5.12
N THR A 6 -3.77 -21.13 -4.29
CA THR A 6 -2.48 -20.58 -4.72
C THR A 6 -1.72 -21.56 -5.63
N GLU A 7 -1.78 -22.87 -5.35
CA GLU A 7 -1.21 -23.91 -6.23
C GLU A 7 -1.93 -24.02 -7.59
N LEU A 8 -3.21 -23.64 -7.64
CA LEU A 8 -4.00 -23.53 -8.88
C LEU A 8 -3.83 -22.18 -9.60
N GLY A 9 -2.99 -21.28 -9.06
CA GLY A 9 -2.77 -19.93 -9.62
C GLY A 9 -3.92 -18.95 -9.42
N ILE A 10 -4.89 -19.28 -8.54
CA ILE A 10 -6.03 -18.42 -8.24
C ILE A 10 -5.59 -17.37 -7.21
N ARG A 11 -5.61 -16.10 -7.64
CA ARG A 11 -5.28 -14.94 -6.81
C ARG A 11 -6.53 -14.32 -6.20
N GLU A 12 -6.34 -13.72 -5.04
CA GLU A 12 -7.31 -12.84 -4.42
C GLU A 12 -7.24 -11.45 -5.09
N ARG A 13 -8.37 -10.74 -5.19
CA ARG A 13 -8.39 -9.47 -5.92
C ARG A 13 -7.67 -8.35 -5.19
N LEU A 14 -7.81 -8.23 -3.87
CA LEU A 14 -7.40 -7.03 -3.12
C LEU A 14 -6.69 -7.35 -1.81
N PHE A 15 -5.56 -6.69 -1.61
CA PHE A 15 -4.82 -6.58 -0.35
C PHE A 15 -4.88 -5.15 0.18
N VAL A 16 -5.10 -4.97 1.49
CA VAL A 16 -5.10 -3.64 2.12
C VAL A 16 -3.95 -3.47 3.10
N SER A 17 -3.13 -2.45 2.87
CA SER A 17 -2.00 -2.04 3.70
C SER A 17 -2.38 -0.79 4.47
N VAL A 18 -2.50 -0.91 5.80
CA VAL A 18 -2.84 0.21 6.68
C VAL A 18 -1.58 0.70 7.39
N PHE A 19 -1.23 1.97 7.23
CA PHE A 19 -0.08 2.58 7.90
C PHE A 19 -0.53 3.24 9.19
N THR A 20 0.13 2.89 10.30
CA THR A 20 -0.20 3.37 11.64
C THR A 20 1.06 3.72 12.43
N SER A 21 0.89 4.49 13.49
CA SER A 21 1.96 4.98 14.34
C SER A 21 1.87 4.41 15.76
N LYS A 22 2.91 4.63 16.56
CA LYS A 22 2.89 4.32 17.99
C LYS A 22 1.69 4.92 18.72
N THR A 23 1.33 6.15 18.39
CA THR A 23 0.29 6.92 19.09
C THR A 23 -1.12 6.53 18.65
N THR A 24 -1.27 6.05 17.41
CA THR A 24 -2.59 5.73 16.82
C THR A 24 -2.90 4.23 16.74
N MET A 25 -1.90 3.35 16.98
CA MET A 25 -2.05 1.89 16.97
C MET A 25 -3.19 1.37 17.85
N ASN A 26 -3.33 1.91 19.07
CA ASN A 26 -4.34 1.44 20.04
C ASN A 26 -5.67 2.18 19.94
N THR A 27 -5.81 3.10 18.97
CA THR A 27 -7.01 3.94 18.79
C THR A 27 -7.54 3.83 17.35
N LEU A 28 -6.92 4.53 16.41
CA LEU A 28 -7.37 4.61 15.02
C LEU A 28 -7.21 3.28 14.30
N ALA A 29 -6.07 2.61 14.43
CA ALA A 29 -5.87 1.30 13.81
C ALA A 29 -6.85 0.24 14.35
N VAL A 30 -7.25 0.32 15.62
CA VAL A 30 -8.32 -0.53 16.19
C VAL A 30 -9.67 -0.23 15.54
N ALA A 31 -9.98 1.05 15.30
CA ALA A 31 -11.21 1.45 14.61
C ALA A 31 -11.24 0.90 13.18
N ILE A 32 -10.14 1.06 12.42
CA ILE A 32 -9.98 0.51 11.07
C ILE A 32 -10.13 -1.01 11.07
N ASN A 33 -9.51 -1.71 12.03
CA ASN A 33 -9.65 -3.16 12.12
C ASN A 33 -11.11 -3.57 12.32
N ARG A 34 -11.85 -2.87 13.18
CA ARG A 34 -13.27 -3.18 13.43
C ARG A 34 -14.17 -2.90 12.22
N THR A 35 -13.84 -1.90 11.40
CA THR A 35 -14.68 -1.48 10.27
C THR A 35 -14.31 -2.14 8.94
N LEU A 36 -13.05 -2.50 8.72
CA LEU A 36 -12.59 -3.09 7.45
C LEU A 36 -12.37 -4.60 7.51
N ASN A 37 -11.94 -5.16 8.64
CA ASN A 37 -11.45 -6.55 8.69
C ASN A 37 -12.49 -7.59 8.33
N HIS A 38 -13.71 -7.41 8.83
CA HIS A 38 -14.83 -8.31 8.52
C HIS A 38 -15.27 -8.20 7.06
N HIS A 39 -15.19 -7.00 6.48
CA HIS A 39 -15.53 -6.81 5.08
C HIS A 39 -14.43 -7.32 4.15
N LEU A 40 -13.17 -7.31 4.56
CA LEU A 40 -12.05 -7.72 3.69
C LEU A 40 -11.64 -9.18 3.89
N ASP A 41 -12.40 -9.99 4.63
CA ASP A 41 -12.09 -11.40 4.90
C ASP A 41 -10.68 -11.62 5.51
N GLY A 42 -10.23 -10.66 6.33
CA GLY A 42 -8.88 -10.71 6.92
C GLY A 42 -7.74 -10.34 5.98
N ARG A 43 -8.02 -9.79 4.79
CA ARG A 43 -7.01 -9.40 3.77
C ARG A 43 -6.44 -7.99 4.01
N LEU A 44 -6.13 -7.68 5.27
CA LEU A 44 -5.43 -6.44 5.62
C LEU A 44 -4.29 -6.68 6.61
N ILE A 45 -3.25 -5.86 6.50
CA ILE A 45 -2.13 -5.83 7.42
C ILE A 45 -1.87 -4.39 7.86
N PHE A 46 -1.52 -4.21 9.13
CA PHE A 46 -1.08 -2.95 9.67
C PHE A 46 0.45 -2.87 9.66
N PHE A 47 0.99 -1.79 9.11
CA PHE A 47 2.42 -1.50 9.09
C PHE A 47 2.74 -0.37 10.06
N THR A 48 3.82 -0.55 10.82
CA THR A 48 4.29 0.47 11.76
C THR A 48 5.81 0.48 11.90
N GLY A 49 6.36 1.67 12.13
CA GLY A 49 7.77 1.82 12.45
C GLY A 49 8.12 1.36 13.87
N THR A 50 7.16 1.41 14.79
CA THR A 50 7.44 1.18 16.22
C THR A 50 7.22 -0.27 16.62
N ARG A 51 8.20 -0.87 17.29
CA ARG A 51 8.02 -2.17 17.97
C ARG A 51 7.21 -1.97 19.26
N ASN A 52 5.90 -2.17 19.18
CA ASN A 52 5.02 -2.13 20.35
C ASN A 52 5.00 -3.48 21.08
N ARG A 53 5.26 -3.47 22.40
CA ARG A 53 5.24 -4.68 23.25
C ARG A 53 3.83 -5.22 23.52
N LYS A 54 2.81 -4.38 23.34
CA LYS A 54 1.39 -4.73 23.48
C LYS A 54 0.68 -4.31 22.19
N LEU A 55 0.41 -5.28 21.33
CA LEU A 55 -0.41 -5.10 20.14
C LEU A 55 -1.87 -5.39 20.48
N PRO A 56 -2.85 -4.69 19.88
CA PRO A 56 -4.24 -5.05 20.05
C PRO A 56 -4.53 -6.48 19.60
N ASN A 57 -5.40 -7.19 20.33
CA ASN A 57 -5.72 -8.58 20.05
C ASN A 57 -6.37 -8.74 18.67
N GLY A 58 -5.95 -9.77 17.92
CA GLY A 58 -6.54 -10.13 16.63
C GLY A 58 -6.14 -9.23 15.45
N MET A 59 -5.19 -8.31 15.63
CA MET A 59 -4.62 -7.51 14.54
C MET A 59 -3.31 -8.12 14.05
N PHE A 60 -3.16 -8.23 12.73
CA PHE A 60 -1.90 -8.59 12.09
C PHE A 60 -1.07 -7.32 11.87
N VAL A 61 0.01 -7.17 12.64
CA VAL A 61 0.86 -5.99 12.63
C VAL A 61 2.28 -6.38 12.27
N VAL A 62 2.85 -5.70 11.27
CA VAL A 62 4.25 -5.79 10.90
C VAL A 62 4.97 -4.54 11.40
N ALA A 63 5.90 -4.74 12.32
CA ALA A 63 6.70 -3.66 12.91
C ALA A 63 8.13 -3.69 12.39
N HIS A 64 8.52 -2.68 11.61
CA HIS A 64 9.84 -2.65 10.96
C HIS A 64 10.97 -2.18 11.89
N GLY A 65 10.63 -1.46 12.98
CA GLY A 65 11.61 -0.97 13.95
C GLY A 65 12.30 0.33 13.55
N ASP A 66 11.77 1.04 12.56
CA ASP A 66 12.23 2.37 12.12
C ASP A 66 11.03 3.33 12.06
N GLU A 67 10.99 4.33 12.94
CA GLU A 67 9.88 5.29 13.02
C GLU A 67 9.90 6.34 11.91
N ARG A 68 10.95 6.38 11.09
CA ARG A 68 11.02 7.31 9.95
C ARG A 68 10.01 6.89 8.87
N PRO A 69 9.16 7.81 8.36
CA PRO A 69 8.09 7.46 7.43
C PRO A 69 8.55 6.76 6.15
N VAL A 70 9.61 7.27 5.51
CA VAL A 70 10.12 6.72 4.23
C VAL A 70 10.72 5.32 4.42
N PRO A 71 11.66 5.08 5.35
CA PRO A 71 12.11 3.72 5.66
C PRO A 71 10.99 2.75 6.02
N ASN A 72 9.97 3.20 6.78
CA ASN A 72 8.82 2.37 7.08
C ASN A 72 8.05 1.98 5.80
N MET A 73 7.74 2.94 4.92
CA MET A 73 7.10 2.69 3.63
C MET A 73 7.93 1.74 2.74
N PHE A 74 9.23 1.98 2.63
CA PHE A 74 10.15 1.11 1.90
C PHE A 74 10.09 -0.34 2.39
N GLN A 75 10.17 -0.54 3.71
CA GLN A 75 10.12 -1.86 4.31
C GLN A 75 8.76 -2.53 4.12
N SER A 76 7.68 -1.76 4.16
CA SER A 76 6.33 -2.27 3.91
C SER A 76 6.17 -2.73 2.46
N VAL A 77 6.61 -1.93 1.47
CA VAL A 77 6.57 -2.33 0.05
C VAL A 77 7.41 -3.58 -0.20
N ARG A 78 8.61 -3.65 0.40
CA ARG A 78 9.46 -4.85 0.33
C ARG A 78 8.76 -6.07 0.94
N TYR A 79 8.15 -5.92 2.12
CA TYR A 79 7.41 -6.99 2.78
C TYR A 79 6.27 -7.51 1.89
N LEU A 80 5.49 -6.62 1.26
CA LEU A 80 4.42 -7.01 0.34
C LEU A 80 4.97 -7.77 -0.87
N LEU A 81 6.08 -7.32 -1.44
CA LEU A 81 6.75 -8.00 -2.55
C LEU A 81 7.22 -9.41 -2.20
N GLU A 82 7.74 -9.60 -0.99
CA GLU A 82 8.26 -10.89 -0.54
C GLU A 82 7.15 -11.87 -0.14
N HIS A 83 6.09 -11.38 0.50
CA HIS A 83 5.12 -12.25 1.19
C HIS A 83 3.74 -12.32 0.54
N HIS A 84 3.36 -11.33 -0.28
CA HIS A 84 1.99 -11.20 -0.76
C HIS A 84 1.84 -10.92 -2.26
N ILE A 85 2.93 -10.60 -2.97
CA ILE A 85 2.84 -10.24 -4.40
C ILE A 85 2.30 -11.36 -5.28
N ALA A 86 2.48 -12.63 -4.89
CA ALA A 86 2.00 -13.76 -5.65
C ALA A 86 0.49 -13.99 -5.48
N ASP A 87 -0.07 -13.54 -4.35
CA ASP A 87 -1.40 -13.92 -3.89
C ASP A 87 -2.49 -12.90 -4.28
N TYR A 88 -2.11 -11.66 -4.61
CA TYR A 88 -3.06 -10.56 -4.82
C TYR A 88 -2.81 -9.78 -6.12
N ASP A 89 -3.89 -9.36 -6.80
CA ASP A 89 -3.80 -8.54 -8.01
C ASP A 89 -3.69 -7.04 -7.72
N TRP A 90 -4.32 -6.57 -6.65
CA TRP A 90 -4.40 -5.16 -6.27
C TRP A 90 -3.97 -4.91 -4.83
N PHE A 91 -3.24 -3.81 -4.61
CA PHE A 91 -2.73 -3.40 -3.32
C PHE A 91 -3.20 -1.98 -3.03
N TYR A 92 -4.05 -1.82 -2.01
CA TYR A 92 -4.50 -0.52 -1.54
C TYR A 92 -3.67 -0.10 -0.32
N PHE A 93 -3.12 1.10 -0.36
CA PHE A 93 -2.32 1.71 0.70
C PHE A 93 -3.13 2.84 1.32
N VAL A 94 -3.25 2.87 2.64
CA VAL A 94 -4.05 3.88 3.35
C VAL A 94 -3.49 4.17 4.74
N GLN A 95 -3.70 5.38 5.25
CA GLN A 95 -3.39 5.73 6.63
C GLN A 95 -4.53 5.34 7.58
N ASP A 96 -4.22 5.11 8.86
CA ASP A 96 -5.21 4.68 9.84
C ASP A 96 -6.21 5.76 10.27
N ASP A 97 -5.99 7.01 9.89
CA ASP A 97 -6.89 8.15 10.09
C ASP A 97 -7.93 8.33 8.98
N THR A 98 -7.94 7.44 7.99
CA THR A 98 -8.78 7.56 6.79
C THR A 98 -9.88 6.51 6.75
N TYR A 99 -11.11 6.96 6.57
CA TYR A 99 -12.25 6.07 6.39
C TYR A 99 -12.32 5.55 4.95
N THR A 100 -12.27 4.23 4.80
CA THR A 100 -12.47 3.54 3.53
C THR A 100 -13.83 2.84 3.53
N GLN A 101 -14.61 2.99 2.45
CA GLN A 101 -15.83 2.22 2.26
C GLN A 101 -15.49 0.89 1.55
N PRO A 102 -15.48 -0.26 2.24
CA PRO A 102 -14.89 -1.49 1.70
C PRO A 102 -15.62 -2.02 0.47
N GLU A 103 -16.95 -1.91 0.44
CA GLU A 103 -17.74 -2.40 -0.71
C GLU A 103 -17.45 -1.59 -1.98
N ARG A 104 -17.25 -0.27 -1.89
CA ARG A 104 -16.87 0.54 -3.07
C ARG A 104 -15.48 0.19 -3.57
N LEU A 105 -14.53 -0.05 -2.67
CA LEU A 105 -13.18 -0.46 -3.04
C LEU A 105 -13.18 -1.84 -3.72
N LYS A 106 -13.96 -2.80 -3.20
CA LYS A 106 -14.16 -4.11 -3.82
C LYS A 106 -14.81 -4.01 -5.20
N THR A 107 -15.87 -3.21 -5.34
CA THR A 107 -16.54 -2.99 -6.62
C THR A 107 -15.57 -2.41 -7.63
N LEU A 108 -14.80 -1.38 -7.25
CA LEU A 108 -13.78 -0.78 -8.11
C LEU A 108 -12.82 -1.84 -8.65
N VAL A 109 -12.14 -2.60 -7.78
CA VAL A 109 -11.14 -3.61 -8.23
C VAL A 109 -11.76 -4.80 -8.96
N SER A 110 -13.06 -5.07 -8.76
CA SER A 110 -13.76 -6.15 -9.48
C SER A 110 -13.96 -5.83 -10.97
N HIS A 111 -14.00 -4.54 -11.32
CA HIS A 111 -14.12 -4.07 -12.70
C HIS A 111 -12.77 -3.89 -13.39
N LEU A 112 -11.66 -3.90 -12.65
CA LEU A 112 -10.33 -3.76 -13.23
C LEU A 112 -9.77 -5.10 -13.68
N SER A 113 -9.08 -5.09 -14.83
CA SER A 113 -8.38 -6.28 -15.34
C SER A 113 -7.13 -6.58 -14.52
N MET A 114 -6.81 -7.86 -14.32
CA MET A 114 -5.68 -8.28 -13.46
C MET A 114 -4.30 -7.96 -14.08
N ASP A 115 -4.24 -7.76 -15.39
CA ASP A 115 -3.04 -7.38 -16.14
C ASP A 115 -2.86 -5.85 -16.27
N LEU A 116 -3.84 -5.07 -15.82
CA LEU A 116 -3.81 -3.62 -15.88
C LEU A 116 -2.65 -3.05 -15.05
N GLN A 117 -1.91 -2.12 -15.64
CA GLN A 117 -0.95 -1.28 -14.93
C GLN A 117 -1.64 -0.01 -14.49
N LEU A 118 -1.82 0.16 -13.19
CA LEU A 118 -2.52 1.32 -12.64
C LEU A 118 -1.89 1.75 -11.31
N TYR A 119 -1.75 3.07 -11.19
CA TYR A 119 -1.40 3.78 -9.98
C TYR A 119 -2.42 4.90 -9.80
N MET A 120 -3.38 4.68 -8.91
CA MET A 120 -4.59 5.50 -8.82
C MET A 120 -4.80 6.02 -7.40
N GLY A 121 -5.19 7.28 -7.26
CA GLY A 121 -5.46 7.94 -5.99
C GLY A 121 -5.54 9.45 -6.21
N GLN A 122 -5.40 10.24 -5.15
CA GLN A 122 -5.42 11.70 -5.30
C GLN A 122 -4.05 12.21 -5.81
N PRO A 123 -3.96 12.84 -7.01
CA PRO A 123 -2.69 13.29 -7.56
C PRO A 123 -2.10 14.49 -6.78
N GLY A 124 -0.80 14.43 -6.49
CA GLY A 124 -0.02 15.45 -5.82
C GLY A 124 1.19 15.91 -6.65
N GLU A 125 1.64 17.14 -6.41
CA GLU A 125 2.82 17.72 -7.05
C GLU A 125 4.09 17.44 -6.26
N PHE A 126 5.16 17.07 -6.98
CA PHE A 126 6.47 16.92 -6.38
C PHE A 126 7.02 18.25 -5.89
N ILE A 127 7.68 18.22 -4.73
CA ILE A 127 8.43 19.36 -4.23
C ILE A 127 9.52 19.69 -5.26
N GLY A 128 9.63 20.96 -5.63
CA GLY A 128 10.55 21.44 -6.66
C GLY A 128 9.94 21.57 -8.06
N GLY A 129 8.76 21.01 -8.33
CA GLY A 129 8.00 21.27 -9.56
C GLY A 129 8.68 20.84 -10.87
N GLU A 130 9.71 19.99 -10.80
CA GLU A 130 10.56 19.66 -11.96
C GLU A 130 9.88 18.71 -12.97
N THR A 131 8.74 18.11 -12.61
CA THR A 131 8.05 17.11 -13.44
C THR A 131 6.57 17.42 -13.55
N GLN A 132 6.01 17.17 -14.73
CA GLN A 132 4.57 17.20 -14.99
C GLN A 132 3.84 15.96 -14.46
N ARG A 133 4.59 14.92 -14.06
CA ARG A 133 4.03 13.71 -13.48
C ARG A 133 3.63 13.94 -12.02
N ARG A 134 2.67 13.15 -11.54
CA ARG A 134 2.07 13.27 -10.21
C ARG A 134 2.30 11.98 -9.41
N TYR A 135 2.46 12.09 -8.10
CA TYR A 135 2.36 10.94 -7.18
C TYR A 135 0.96 10.90 -6.56
N CYS A 136 0.56 9.78 -5.96
CA CYS A 136 -0.70 9.71 -5.22
C CYS A 136 -0.45 10.04 -3.75
N HIS A 137 -1.24 10.97 -3.21
CA HIS A 137 -1.22 11.25 -1.78
C HIS A 137 -1.68 10.05 -0.95
N SER A 138 -0.96 9.76 0.13
CA SER A 138 -1.29 8.65 1.03
C SER A 138 -2.52 8.88 1.91
N GLY A 139 -2.94 10.14 2.12
CA GLY A 139 -4.07 10.50 2.97
C GLY A 139 -5.35 9.77 2.56
N PRO A 140 -5.97 10.09 1.41
CA PRO A 140 -7.16 9.36 0.92
C PRO A 140 -6.92 7.88 0.59
N GLY A 141 -5.67 7.44 0.64
CA GLY A 141 -5.19 6.16 0.16
C GLY A 141 -5.06 6.11 -1.37
N PHE A 142 -4.33 5.11 -1.84
CA PHE A 142 -4.08 4.88 -3.26
C PHE A 142 -4.01 3.40 -3.59
N LEU A 143 -4.37 3.07 -4.82
CA LEU A 143 -4.41 1.73 -5.37
C LEU A 143 -3.21 1.52 -6.32
N LEU A 144 -2.52 0.40 -6.14
CA LEU A 144 -1.45 -0.06 -7.01
C LEU A 144 -1.77 -1.44 -7.57
N SER A 145 -1.55 -1.62 -8.86
CA SER A 145 -1.59 -2.96 -9.45
C SER A 145 -0.33 -3.74 -9.11
N ARG A 146 -0.48 -5.06 -9.00
CA ARG A 146 0.62 -6.02 -8.83
C ARG A 146 1.71 -5.82 -9.89
N ALA A 147 1.32 -5.55 -11.13
CA ALA A 147 2.27 -5.35 -12.23
C ALA A 147 3.19 -4.14 -11.99
N VAL A 148 2.68 -3.05 -11.42
CA VAL A 148 3.48 -1.87 -11.07
C VAL A 148 4.46 -2.21 -9.94
N LEU A 149 3.99 -2.87 -8.87
CA LEU A 149 4.87 -3.28 -7.76
C LEU A 149 6.00 -4.21 -8.23
N LEU A 150 5.71 -5.18 -9.11
CA LEU A 150 6.73 -6.08 -9.64
C LEU A 150 7.82 -5.36 -10.45
N LYS A 151 7.46 -4.30 -11.18
CA LYS A 151 8.46 -3.47 -11.89
C LYS A 151 9.42 -2.78 -10.91
N LEU A 152 8.97 -2.44 -9.70
CA LEU A 152 9.81 -1.81 -8.68
C LEU A 152 10.78 -2.78 -8.01
N GLN A 153 10.43 -4.08 -7.94
CA GLN A 153 11.18 -5.07 -7.18
C GLN A 153 12.71 -5.05 -7.40
N PRO A 154 13.24 -5.03 -8.64
CA PRO A 154 14.69 -4.96 -8.85
C PRO A 154 15.33 -3.60 -8.52
N PHE A 155 14.54 -2.54 -8.37
CA PHE A 155 15.00 -1.16 -8.20
C PHE A 155 14.77 -0.58 -6.80
N LEU A 156 14.04 -1.28 -5.93
CA LEU A 156 13.70 -0.76 -4.60
C LEU A 156 14.90 -0.29 -3.78
N GLU A 157 16.03 -1.00 -3.84
CA GLU A 157 17.26 -0.58 -3.13
C GLU A 157 17.83 0.73 -3.68
N HIS A 158 17.73 0.97 -5.00
CA HIS A 158 18.13 2.25 -5.60
C HIS A 158 17.20 3.38 -5.12
N CYS A 159 15.89 3.14 -5.10
CA CYS A 159 14.92 4.08 -4.55
C CYS A 159 15.21 4.42 -3.08
N ARG A 160 15.71 3.46 -2.29
CA ARG A 160 16.08 3.68 -0.88
C ARG A 160 17.31 4.56 -0.70
N THR A 161 18.27 4.52 -1.62
CA THR A 161 19.49 5.33 -1.52
C THR A 161 19.27 6.78 -1.97
N ASP A 162 18.27 7.02 -2.80
CA ASP A 162 17.97 8.33 -3.41
C ASP A 162 16.77 9.02 -2.74
N ILE A 163 16.77 9.08 -1.40
CA ILE A 163 15.69 9.71 -0.64
C ILE A 163 15.82 11.23 -0.73
N VAL A 164 15.08 11.82 -1.67
CA VAL A 164 14.99 13.28 -1.86
C VAL A 164 13.86 13.89 -1.04
N SER A 165 12.80 13.13 -0.73
CA SER A 165 11.65 13.61 0.04
C SER A 165 11.53 12.89 1.38
N ILE A 166 11.13 13.63 2.42
CA ILE A 166 10.75 13.08 3.73
C ILE A 166 9.33 12.48 3.73
N ARG A 167 8.56 12.74 2.66
CA ARG A 167 7.19 12.26 2.52
C ARG A 167 7.20 10.86 1.89
N PRO A 168 6.63 9.84 2.55
CA PRO A 168 6.70 8.46 2.07
C PRO A 168 5.95 8.21 0.77
N ASP A 169 4.84 8.91 0.55
CA ASP A 169 4.04 8.85 -0.67
C ASP A 169 4.73 9.47 -1.88
N GLU A 170 5.37 10.63 -1.68
CA GLU A 170 6.19 11.27 -2.71
C GLU A 170 7.42 10.41 -3.06
N TRP A 171 8.10 9.84 -2.06
CA TRP A 171 9.22 8.92 -2.27
C TRP A 171 8.80 7.72 -3.13
N LEU A 172 7.71 7.04 -2.76
CA LEU A 172 7.21 5.88 -3.50
C LEU A 172 6.76 6.30 -4.91
N GLY A 173 6.08 7.44 -5.04
CA GLY A 173 5.65 8.00 -6.31
C GLY A 173 6.81 8.28 -7.26
N ARG A 174 7.93 8.81 -6.76
CA ARG A 174 9.15 9.02 -7.56
C ARG A 174 9.70 7.69 -8.06
N CYS A 175 9.83 6.71 -7.17
CA CYS A 175 10.26 5.35 -7.53
C CYS A 175 9.36 4.71 -8.61
N ILE A 176 8.03 4.86 -8.50
CA ILE A 176 7.06 4.42 -9.51
C ILE A 176 7.25 5.12 -10.86
N ILE A 177 7.45 6.43 -10.84
CA ILE A 177 7.68 7.22 -12.05
C ILE A 177 8.97 6.82 -12.75
N ASP A 178 10.05 6.68 -12.00
CA ASP A 178 11.39 6.43 -12.53
C ASP A 178 11.52 5.02 -13.11
N TYR A 179 10.93 4.02 -12.44
CA TYR A 179 11.16 2.61 -12.79
C TYR A 179 9.94 1.89 -13.39
N ALA A 180 8.72 2.37 -13.13
CA ALA A 180 7.50 1.80 -13.73
C ALA A 180 6.89 2.70 -14.82
N GLY A 181 7.30 3.97 -14.90
CA GLY A 181 6.82 4.93 -15.90
C GLY A 181 5.41 5.46 -15.64
N MET A 182 4.82 5.17 -14.47
CA MET A 182 3.42 5.48 -14.17
C MET A 182 3.30 6.79 -13.41
N SER A 183 2.38 7.67 -13.85
CA SER A 183 1.92 8.82 -13.07
C SER A 183 0.68 8.42 -12.28
N CYS A 184 0.47 9.02 -11.11
CA CYS A 184 -0.79 8.92 -10.40
C CYS A 184 -1.93 9.50 -11.25
N VAL A 185 -3.06 8.80 -11.28
CA VAL A 185 -4.31 9.24 -11.91
C VAL A 185 -5.45 9.24 -10.89
N GLU A 186 -6.37 10.19 -11.03
CA GLU A 186 -7.57 10.29 -10.16
C GLU A 186 -8.68 9.34 -10.63
N GLU A 187 -8.83 9.19 -11.94
CA GLU A 187 -9.88 8.40 -12.57
C GLU A 187 -9.27 7.40 -13.57
N TYR A 188 -9.99 6.30 -13.80
CA TYR A 188 -9.66 5.26 -14.79
C TYR A 188 -10.96 4.85 -15.46
N GLU A 189 -10.97 4.89 -16.80
CA GLU A 189 -12.13 4.62 -17.67
C GLU A 189 -12.49 3.12 -17.76
#